data_AF-A0AA43BEB6-F1
#
_entry.id   AF-A0AA43BEB6-F1
#
_cell.length_a   1.000
_cell.length_b   1.000
_cell.length_c   1.000
_cell.angle_alpha   90.00
_cell.angle_beta   90.00
_cell.angle_gamma   90.00
#
_symmetry.space_group_name_H-M   'P 1'
#
loop_
_entity.id
_entity.type
_entity.pdbx_description
1 polymer ?
#
loop_
_entity_poly.entity_id
_entity_poly.type
_entity_poly.pdbx_seq_one_letter_code
_entity_poly.pdbx_strand_id
1 'polypeptide(L)'
;MTDLPNTVAAVVAEDTTDVIEVIGARTKETLKIDRRTYQVRETPHSAQKNAVQLLRGLPAVTITPDDRILVLGSGITRIYVDGRPYIGDASQYLRTVHGSDIERIEVITNPSAQFSSEGAGGVINLVLRKTQVEGISGNASLEESSYGYVLADTTLNYKQGDWTYQLKAGGNIGTMARRTYRQQRSVER
;
A
#
# COMPACT_ATOMS: atom_id res chain seq x y z
N MET A 1 -6.77 21.33 66.19
CA MET A 1 -5.78 20.47 65.52
C MET A 1 -6.53 19.51 64.63
N THR A 2 -6.78 19.91 63.38
CA THR A 2 -6.91 19.06 62.19
C THR A 2 -7.04 19.97 60.99
N ASP A 3 -6.13 19.77 60.05
CA ASP A 3 -5.88 20.49 58.81
C ASP A 3 -7.06 20.52 57.82
N LEU A 4 -7.09 21.57 57.00
CA LEU A 4 -7.65 21.60 55.63
C LEU A 4 -6.68 20.84 54.69
N PRO A 5 -7.05 20.25 53.53
CA PRO A 5 -7.89 20.94 52.53
C PRO A 5 -8.71 20.08 51.53
N ASN A 6 -9.59 20.81 50.83
CA ASN A 6 -9.95 20.72 49.41
C ASN A 6 -9.32 19.57 48.59
N THR A 7 -10.16 18.73 47.95
CA THR A 7 -9.74 17.96 46.77
C THR A 7 -10.75 18.18 45.65
N VAL A 8 -10.32 19.09 44.80
CA VAL A 8 -10.73 19.41 43.43
C VAL A 8 -11.22 18.15 42.69
N ALA A 9 -12.37 18.28 42.03
CA ALA A 9 -12.85 17.34 41.03
C ALA A 9 -11.77 17.11 39.97
N ALA A 10 -11.09 15.97 40.05
CA ALA A 10 -10.22 15.51 38.98
C ALA A 10 -11.13 15.03 37.85
N VAL A 11 -11.39 15.92 36.90
CA VAL A 11 -11.75 15.56 35.53
C VAL A 11 -10.68 14.59 35.03
N VAL A 12 -11.01 13.31 35.04
CA VAL A 12 -10.24 12.28 34.35
C VAL A 12 -10.39 12.59 32.88
N ALA A 13 -9.38 13.25 32.31
CA ALA A 13 -9.22 13.28 30.87
C ALA A 13 -9.01 11.84 30.41
N GLU A 14 -10.00 11.30 29.70
CA GLU A 14 -9.82 10.07 28.93
C GLU A 14 -8.76 10.35 27.86
N ASP A 15 -7.53 9.96 28.15
CA ASP A 15 -6.47 9.90 27.16
C ASP A 15 -6.81 8.76 26.19
N THR A 16 -7.50 9.11 25.10
CA THR A 16 -7.77 8.24 23.95
C THR A 16 -6.47 7.88 23.20
N THR A 17 -5.60 7.14 23.88
CA THR A 17 -4.43 6.48 23.28
C THR A 17 -4.69 4.99 23.19
N ASP A 18 -5.79 4.59 22.53
CA ASP A 18 -6.20 3.19 22.48
C ASP A 18 -6.47 2.74 21.04
N VAL A 19 -5.41 2.52 20.26
CA VAL A 19 -5.48 1.70 19.02
C VAL A 19 -4.19 0.93 18.69
N ILE A 20 -3.03 1.25 19.30
CA ILE A 20 -1.74 0.77 18.77
C ILE A 20 -0.89 0.14 19.87
N GLU A 21 -0.88 -1.19 19.92
CA GLU A 21 0.07 -1.92 20.76
C GLU A 21 1.45 -1.88 20.09
N VAL A 22 2.41 -1.22 20.74
CA VAL A 22 3.81 -1.19 20.31
C VAL A 22 4.47 -2.49 20.76
N ILE A 23 4.38 -3.53 19.92
CA ILE A 23 5.14 -4.76 20.18
C ILE A 23 6.57 -4.53 19.70
N GLY A 24 7.47 -4.21 20.64
CA GLY A 24 8.91 -4.15 20.41
C GLY A 24 9.48 -5.54 20.10
N ALA A 25 9.38 -5.99 18.86
CA ALA A 25 9.89 -7.28 18.44
C ALA A 25 11.44 -7.26 18.33
N ARG A 26 12.14 -7.72 19.37
CA ARG A 26 13.53 -8.19 19.27
C ARG A 26 13.58 -9.38 18.30
N THR A 27 13.94 -9.13 17.05
CA THR A 27 14.30 -10.22 16.12
C THR A 27 15.74 -10.62 16.39
N LYS A 28 15.93 -11.85 16.87
CA LYS A 28 17.23 -12.51 16.92
C LYS A 28 17.69 -12.83 15.50
N GLU A 29 19.00 -12.70 15.32
CA GLU A 29 19.83 -13.00 14.14
C GLU A 29 19.80 -11.98 12.99
N THR A 30 20.93 -11.27 12.90
CA THR A 30 21.39 -10.33 11.86
C THR A 30 20.68 -8.97 11.74
N LEU A 31 21.14 -8.01 12.56
CA LEU A 31 21.23 -6.56 12.28
C LEU A 31 20.05 -5.87 11.55
N LYS A 32 18.87 -5.77 12.17
CA LYS A 32 17.87 -4.76 11.75
C LYS A 32 17.25 -4.06 12.98
N ILE A 33 17.99 -3.08 13.51
CA ILE A 33 17.62 -2.30 14.70
C ILE A 33 16.59 -1.20 14.38
N ASP A 34 16.43 -0.81 13.11
CA ASP A 34 15.73 0.44 12.75
C ASP A 34 14.31 0.25 12.17
N ARG A 35 13.58 -0.77 12.62
CA ARG A 35 12.17 -1.01 12.22
C ARG A 35 11.24 -1.00 13.43
N ARG A 36 10.26 -0.10 13.43
CA ARG A 36 9.15 -0.08 14.41
C ARG A 36 7.92 -0.69 13.76
N THR A 37 7.26 -1.61 14.45
CA THR A 37 6.04 -2.27 13.96
C THR A 37 4.88 -1.87 14.84
N TYR A 38 3.79 -1.45 14.21
CA TYR A 38 2.55 -1.01 14.86
C TYR A 38 1.43 -1.91 14.40
N GLN A 39 0.89 -2.73 15.29
CA GLN A 39 -0.24 -3.59 14.93
C GLN A 39 -1.53 -2.78 14.94
N VAL A 40 -2.36 -2.98 13.93
CA VAL A 40 -3.68 -2.36 13.86
C VAL A 40 -4.67 -3.35 14.46
N ARG A 41 -5.23 -3.03 15.63
CA ARG A 41 -6.28 -3.86 16.24
C ARG A 41 -7.53 -3.84 15.37
N GLU A 42 -8.24 -4.95 15.31
CA GLU A 42 -9.52 -5.05 14.60
C GLU A 42 -10.63 -4.55 15.54
N THR A 43 -10.89 -3.24 15.51
CA THR A 43 -11.94 -2.60 16.30
C THR A 43 -12.86 -1.80 15.37
N PRO A 44 -14.12 -1.55 15.75
CA PRO A 44 -15.00 -0.69 14.96
C PRO A 44 -14.39 0.69 14.68
N HIS A 45 -13.56 1.18 15.60
CA HIS A 45 -12.87 2.46 15.48
C HIS A 45 -11.74 2.45 14.45
N SER A 46 -10.94 1.38 14.37
CA SER A 46 -9.90 1.25 13.34
C SER A 46 -10.49 0.94 11.97
N ALA A 47 -11.60 0.20 11.89
CA ALA A 47 -12.30 -0.10 10.64
C ALA A 47 -12.86 1.15 9.94
N GLN A 48 -13.26 2.17 10.71
CA GLN A 48 -13.73 3.45 10.17
C GLN A 48 -12.59 4.37 9.68
N LYS A 49 -11.34 4.05 10.00
CA LYS A 49 -10.17 4.84 9.59
C LYS A 49 -9.60 4.35 8.28
N ASN A 50 -9.09 5.27 7.47
CA ASN A 50 -8.23 4.93 6.33
C ASN A 50 -6.75 4.89 6.75
N ALA A 51 -5.88 4.39 5.88
CA ALA A 51 -4.46 4.25 6.19
C ALA A 51 -3.79 5.59 6.51
N VAL A 52 -4.16 6.68 5.83
CA VAL A 52 -3.66 8.04 6.14
C VAL A 52 -3.98 8.45 7.58
N GLN A 53 -5.21 8.21 8.02
CA GLN A 53 -5.65 8.52 9.39
C GLN A 53 -4.94 7.65 10.43
N LEU A 54 -4.67 6.38 10.12
CA LEU A 54 -3.88 5.51 11.00
C LEU A 54 -2.42 5.97 11.09
N LEU A 55 -1.83 6.39 9.98
CA LEU A 55 -0.47 6.93 9.93
C LEU A 55 -0.32 8.21 10.76
N ARG A 56 -1.33 9.08 10.81
CA ARG A 56 -1.32 10.28 11.69
C ARG A 56 -1.21 9.95 13.17
N GLY A 57 -1.65 8.76 13.59
CA GLY A 57 -1.54 8.31 14.98
C GLY A 57 -0.15 7.77 15.34
N LEU A 58 0.79 7.68 14.40
CA LEU A 58 2.11 7.12 14.64
C LEU A 58 3.11 8.20 15.04
N PRO A 59 3.89 8.01 16.14
CA PRO A 59 4.78 9.04 16.67
C PRO A 59 5.97 9.40 15.76
N ALA A 60 6.30 8.53 14.80
CA ALA A 60 7.40 8.75 13.86
C ALA A 60 6.93 9.28 12.50
N VAL A 61 5.62 9.53 12.32
CA VAL A 61 5.02 9.90 11.04
C VAL A 61 4.30 11.23 11.18
N THR A 62 4.61 12.16 10.30
CA THR A 62 3.93 13.45 10.18
C THR A 62 3.31 13.55 8.80
N ILE A 63 2.07 14.02 8.71
CA ILE A 63 1.42 14.28 7.43
C ILE A 63 1.21 15.79 7.31
N THR A 64 1.76 16.39 6.25
CA THR A 64 1.61 17.83 5.99
C THR A 64 0.22 18.15 5.45
N PRO A 65 -0.20 19.43 5.43
CA PRO A 65 -1.46 19.86 4.82
C PRO A 65 -1.58 19.48 3.33
N ASP A 66 -0.45 19.41 2.62
CA ASP A 66 -0.37 18.99 1.22
C ASP A 66 -0.40 17.46 1.04
N ASP A 67 -0.86 16.73 2.06
CA ASP A 67 -0.90 15.27 2.12
C ASP A 67 0.47 14.57 1.93
N ARG A 68 1.59 15.27 2.15
CA ARG A 68 2.91 14.63 2.10
C ARG A 68 3.18 13.89 3.39
N ILE A 69 3.64 12.66 3.27
CA ILE A 69 3.98 11.80 4.40
C ILE A 69 5.47 11.94 4.69
N LEU A 70 5.78 12.35 5.92
CA LEU A 70 7.12 12.55 6.42
C LEU A 70 7.39 11.54 7.53
N VAL A 71 8.53 10.86 7.47
CA VAL A 71 9.01 10.00 8.56
C VAL A 71 10.16 10.71 9.25
N LEU A 72 10.03 10.96 10.56
CA LEU A 72 11.02 11.70 11.36
C LEU A 72 11.47 13.05 10.73
N GLY A 73 10.55 13.74 10.06
CA GLY A 73 10.84 15.01 9.37
C GLY A 73 11.51 14.88 8.00
N SER A 74 11.77 13.66 7.52
CA SER A 74 12.28 13.46 6.15
C SER A 74 11.19 13.68 5.11
N GLY A 75 11.49 14.53 4.12
CA GLY A 75 10.64 14.86 2.97
C GLY A 75 10.50 13.77 1.91
N ILE A 76 11.33 12.72 1.99
CA ILE A 76 11.42 11.64 1.00
C ILE A 76 11.05 10.34 1.71
N THR A 77 9.76 10.02 1.71
CA THR A 77 9.22 8.77 2.27
C THR A 77 8.79 7.85 1.14
N ARG A 78 9.23 6.59 1.17
CA ARG A 78 8.72 5.57 0.24
C ARG A 78 7.65 4.72 0.92
N ILE A 79 6.57 4.48 0.19
CA ILE A 79 5.47 3.61 0.64
C ILE A 79 5.63 2.23 0.00
N TYR A 80 5.49 1.21 0.82
CA TYR A 80 5.48 -0.19 0.45
C TYR A 80 4.15 -0.80 0.87
N VAL A 81 3.69 -1.76 0.09
CA VAL A 81 2.52 -2.59 0.38
C VAL A 81 2.98 -4.04 0.29
N ASP A 82 2.87 -4.77 1.39
CA ASP A 82 3.34 -6.15 1.52
C ASP A 82 4.79 -6.34 1.04
N GLY A 83 5.66 -5.37 1.36
CA GLY A 83 7.07 -5.40 1.00
C GLY A 83 7.39 -5.07 -0.47
N ARG A 84 6.40 -4.66 -1.28
CA ARG A 84 6.60 -4.16 -2.65
C ARG A 84 6.46 -2.63 -2.70
N PRO A 85 7.34 -1.92 -3.42
CA PRO A 85 7.24 -0.46 -3.53
C PRO A 85 5.97 -0.09 -4.28
N TYR A 86 5.20 0.85 -3.74
CA TYR A 86 4.06 1.43 -4.44
C TYR A 86 4.55 2.50 -5.41
N ILE A 87 4.18 2.38 -6.69
CA ILE A 87 4.58 3.31 -7.74
C ILE A 87 3.34 4.12 -8.13
N GLY A 88 3.22 5.35 -7.64
CA GLY A 88 2.08 6.23 -7.89
C GLY A 88 1.90 7.28 -6.80
N ASP A 89 0.75 7.96 -6.81
CA ASP A 89 0.36 8.86 -5.73
C ASP A 89 0.01 8.03 -4.48
N ALA A 90 0.98 7.96 -3.58
CA ALA A 90 0.86 7.24 -2.31
C ALA A 90 -0.30 7.76 -1.46
N SER A 91 -0.54 9.07 -1.44
CA SER A 91 -1.56 9.67 -0.58
C SER A 91 -2.96 9.32 -1.05
N GLN A 92 -3.19 9.25 -2.37
CA GLN A 92 -4.44 8.76 -2.93
C GLN A 92 -4.66 7.28 -2.61
N TYR A 93 -3.64 6.45 -2.80
CA TYR A 93 -3.74 5.02 -2.48
C TYR A 93 -4.03 4.75 -1.00
N LEU A 94 -3.33 5.43 -0.10
CA LEU A 94 -3.53 5.26 1.34
C LEU A 94 -4.90 5.73 1.82
N ARG A 95 -5.62 6.55 1.05
CA ARG A 95 -7.00 6.93 1.34
C ARG A 95 -8.01 5.86 0.95
N THR A 96 -7.68 4.98 -0.01
CA THR A 96 -8.55 3.87 -0.43
C THR A 96 -8.38 2.62 0.44
N VAL A 97 -7.24 2.48 1.12
CA VAL A 97 -6.99 1.36 2.04
C VAL A 97 -7.67 1.61 3.39
N HIS A 98 -8.58 0.73 3.77
CA HIS A 98 -9.28 0.79 5.06
C HIS A 98 -8.45 0.14 6.17
N GLY A 99 -8.66 0.58 7.42
CA GLY A 99 -7.98 0.04 8.58
C GLY A 99 -8.32 -1.41 8.88
N SER A 100 -9.48 -1.88 8.41
CA SER A 100 -9.85 -3.31 8.42
C SER A 100 -8.87 -4.15 7.60
N ASP A 101 -8.36 -3.61 6.49
CA ASP A 101 -7.52 -4.34 5.54
C ASP A 101 -6.05 -4.32 5.94
N ILE A 102 -5.68 -3.58 7.00
CA ILE A 102 -4.30 -3.43 7.46
C ILE A 102 -4.10 -4.29 8.69
N GLU A 103 -3.13 -5.21 8.63
CA GLU A 103 -2.71 -6.01 9.78
C GLU A 103 -1.78 -5.21 10.68
N ARG A 104 -0.77 -4.59 10.07
CA ARG A 104 0.26 -3.83 10.77
C ARG A 104 0.96 -2.84 9.84
N ILE A 105 1.46 -1.77 10.43
CA ILE A 105 2.24 -0.74 9.76
C ILE A 105 3.68 -0.82 10.28
N GLU A 106 4.63 -0.98 9.39
CA GLU A 106 6.05 -0.92 9.72
C GLU A 106 6.62 0.44 9.31
N VAL A 107 7.30 1.10 10.25
CA VAL A 107 8.06 2.33 9.99
C VAL A 107 9.54 1.99 10.09
N ILE A 108 10.24 2.17 8.99
CA ILE A 108 11.68 1.88 8.85
C ILE A 108 12.40 3.21 8.69
N THR A 109 13.15 3.60 9.70
CA THR A 109 13.78 4.92 9.82
C THR A 109 15.19 4.97 9.23
N ASN A 110 15.78 3.81 8.95
CA ASN A 110 17.07 3.66 8.29
C ASN A 110 16.97 2.54 7.24
N PRO A 111 16.49 2.84 6.03
CA PRO A 111 16.45 1.85 4.97
C PRO A 111 17.88 1.37 4.66
N SER A 112 18.16 0.09 4.85
CA SER A 112 19.39 -0.55 4.37
C SER A 112 19.59 -0.27 2.88
N ALA A 113 20.84 -0.28 2.38
CA ALA A 113 21.22 0.09 1.00
C ALA A 113 20.29 -0.45 -0.12
N GLN A 114 19.71 -1.65 0.05
CA GLN A 114 18.71 -2.25 -0.87
C GLN A 114 17.41 -1.43 -1.06
N PHE A 115 17.09 -0.51 -0.16
CA PHE A 115 15.92 0.36 -0.19
C PHE A 115 16.26 1.85 -0.40
N SER A 116 17.56 2.20 -0.53
CA SER A 116 18.09 3.58 -0.44
C SER A 116 18.53 4.19 -1.78
N SER A 117 18.25 3.54 -2.91
CA SER A 117 18.71 3.97 -4.24
C SER A 117 18.31 5.40 -4.69
N GLU A 118 17.45 6.12 -3.94
CA GLU A 118 17.09 7.53 -4.21
C GLU A 118 17.17 8.44 -2.96
N GLY A 119 17.85 8.04 -1.89
CA GLY A 119 18.01 8.91 -0.70
C GLY A 119 16.74 9.09 0.15
N ALA A 120 15.86 8.08 0.20
CA ALA A 120 14.69 8.10 1.08
C ALA A 120 15.10 8.13 2.56
N GLY A 121 14.63 9.13 3.31
CA GLY A 121 14.90 9.25 4.75
C GLY A 121 13.88 8.54 5.64
N GLY A 122 12.97 7.77 5.04
CA GLY A 122 12.14 6.79 5.74
C GLY A 122 11.33 5.92 4.78
N VAL A 123 10.96 4.73 5.26
CA VAL A 123 10.11 3.78 4.54
C VAL A 123 8.94 3.40 5.43
N ILE A 124 7.74 3.42 4.86
CA ILE A 124 6.53 2.91 5.52
C ILE A 124 6.08 1.70 4.72
N ASN A 125 5.93 0.56 5.39
CA ASN A 125 5.38 -0.65 4.78
C ASN A 125 4.04 -0.98 5.43
N LEU A 126 2.98 -0.97 4.63
CA LEU A 126 1.67 -1.43 5.02
C LEU A 126 1.59 -2.92 4.74
N VAL A 127 1.43 -3.70 5.81
CA VAL A 127 1.17 -5.12 5.69
C VAL A 127 -0.33 -5.30 5.75
N LEU A 128 -0.90 -5.72 4.64
CA LEU A 128 -2.33 -5.93 4.53
C LEU A 128 -2.69 -7.26 5.21
N ARG A 129 -3.88 -7.31 5.81
CA ARG A 129 -4.45 -8.58 6.24
C ARG A 129 -4.60 -9.44 5.00
N LYS A 130 -4.07 -10.65 5.09
CA LYS A 130 -4.28 -11.65 4.06
C LYS A 130 -5.73 -12.11 4.16
N THR A 131 -6.62 -11.44 3.45
CA THR A 131 -7.84 -12.08 3.00
C THR A 131 -7.37 -13.13 2.01
N GLN A 132 -7.18 -14.37 2.45
CA GLN A 132 -7.05 -15.49 1.54
C GLN A 132 -8.39 -15.55 0.79
N VAL A 133 -8.47 -14.83 -0.32
CA VAL A 133 -9.53 -15.03 -1.30
C VAL A 133 -9.21 -16.38 -1.94
N GLU A 134 -9.65 -17.42 -1.25
CA GLU A 134 -9.74 -18.76 -1.81
C GLU A 134 -10.80 -18.74 -2.90
N GLY A 135 -10.56 -19.49 -3.97
CA GLY A 135 -11.44 -19.51 -5.13
C GLY A 135 -10.76 -19.01 -6.40
N ILE A 136 -11.59 -18.61 -7.37
CA ILE A 136 -11.19 -18.32 -8.74
C ILE A 136 -11.12 -16.80 -8.93
N SER A 137 -9.99 -16.29 -9.41
CA SER A 137 -9.82 -14.90 -9.87
C SER A 137 -9.29 -14.91 -11.30
N GLY A 138 -9.61 -13.88 -12.09
CA GLY A 138 -9.12 -13.84 -13.47
C GLY A 138 -9.40 -12.53 -14.16
N ASN A 139 -8.77 -12.38 -15.33
CA ASN A 139 -8.97 -11.27 -16.23
C ASN A 139 -9.14 -11.80 -17.65
N ALA A 140 -9.91 -11.08 -18.46
CA ALA A 140 -9.99 -11.28 -19.90
C ALA A 140 -9.79 -9.93 -20.57
N SER A 141 -8.95 -9.91 -21.60
CA SER A 141 -8.68 -8.72 -22.40
C SER A 141 -9.01 -9.03 -23.85
N LEU A 142 -9.58 -8.02 -24.52
CA LEU A 142 -9.66 -7.95 -25.96
C LEU A 142 -8.98 -6.66 -26.39
N GLU A 143 -8.01 -6.77 -27.29
CA GLU A 143 -7.29 -5.64 -27.84
C GLU A 143 -7.45 -5.64 -29.36
N GLU A 144 -7.97 -4.56 -29.91
CA GLU A 144 -8.05 -4.36 -31.36
C GLU A 144 -6.76 -3.71 -31.88
N SER A 145 -6.09 -4.38 -32.81
CA SER A 145 -4.88 -3.86 -33.44
C SER A 145 -5.21 -3.02 -34.68
N SER A 146 -4.49 -1.92 -34.86
CA SER A 146 -4.54 -1.08 -36.07
C SER A 146 -4.19 -1.82 -37.37
N TYR A 147 -3.59 -3.02 -37.25
CA TYR A 147 -3.25 -3.91 -38.34
C TYR A 147 -4.38 -4.90 -38.71
N GLY A 148 -5.55 -4.80 -38.09
CA GLY A 148 -6.76 -5.56 -38.47
C GLY A 148 -6.90 -6.94 -37.83
N TYR A 149 -6.23 -7.17 -36.71
CA TYR A 149 -6.42 -8.37 -35.88
C TYR A 149 -6.78 -8.00 -34.45
N VAL A 150 -7.53 -8.87 -33.81
CA VAL A 150 -7.94 -8.75 -32.41
C VAL A 150 -7.14 -9.76 -31.59
N LEU A 151 -6.46 -9.30 -30.55
CA LEU A 151 -5.88 -10.18 -29.55
C LEU A 151 -6.95 -10.43 -28.50
N ALA A 152 -7.21 -11.70 -28.21
CA ALA A 152 -8.02 -12.09 -27.07
C ALA A 152 -7.14 -12.90 -26.13
N ASP A 153 -7.08 -12.51 -24.87
CA ASP A 153 -6.40 -13.27 -23.83
C ASP A 153 -7.24 -13.36 -22.57
N THR A 154 -7.04 -14.43 -21.82
CA THR A 154 -7.74 -14.73 -20.59
C THR A 154 -6.77 -15.42 -19.65
N THR A 155 -6.70 -14.93 -18.41
CA THR A 155 -5.96 -15.55 -17.32
C THR A 155 -6.93 -15.87 -16.19
N LEU A 156 -6.92 -17.12 -15.75
CA LEU A 156 -7.64 -17.61 -14.58
C LEU A 156 -6.63 -18.13 -13.55
N ASN A 157 -6.87 -17.79 -12.29
CA ASN A 157 -6.09 -18.21 -11.14
C ASN A 157 -7.06 -18.87 -10.15
N TYR A 158 -6.73 -20.06 -9.69
CA TYR A 158 -7.48 -20.76 -8.64
C TYR A 158 -6.58 -20.98 -7.43
N LYS A 159 -6.99 -20.46 -6.28
CA LYS A 159 -6.24 -20.58 -5.02
C LYS A 159 -7.01 -21.42 -4.02
N GLN A 160 -6.34 -22.42 -3.44
CA GLN A 160 -6.86 -23.26 -2.36
C GLN A 160 -5.72 -23.55 -1.38
N GLY A 161 -5.82 -23.02 -0.15
CA GLY A 161 -4.74 -23.07 0.83
C GLY A 161 -3.43 -22.49 0.30
N ASP A 162 -2.37 -23.29 0.37
CA ASP A 162 -1.02 -22.91 -0.08
C ASP A 162 -0.79 -23.11 -1.59
N TRP A 163 -1.74 -23.76 -2.29
CA TRP A 163 -1.62 -24.04 -3.72
C TRP A 163 -2.31 -22.97 -4.56
N THR A 164 -1.63 -22.58 -5.65
CA THR A 164 -2.18 -21.65 -6.66
C THR A 164 -2.01 -22.27 -8.05
N TYR A 165 -3.11 -22.49 -8.75
CA TYR A 165 -3.16 -22.96 -10.12
C TYR A 165 -3.44 -21.79 -11.06
N GLN A 166 -2.71 -21.70 -12.18
CA GLN A 166 -2.89 -20.63 -13.16
C GLN A 166 -3.14 -21.23 -14.55
N LEU A 167 -4.22 -20.81 -15.20
CA LEU A 167 -4.56 -21.12 -16.59
C LEU A 167 -4.49 -19.84 -17.42
N LYS A 168 -3.80 -19.90 -18.55
CA LYS A 168 -3.74 -18.81 -19.54
C LYS A 168 -4.17 -19.33 -20.90
N ALA A 169 -5.06 -18.60 -21.56
CA ALA A 169 -5.48 -18.88 -22.92
C ALA A 169 -5.51 -17.57 -23.69
N GLY A 170 -4.97 -17.55 -24.91
CA GLY A 170 -5.05 -16.36 -25.75
C GLY A 170 -4.63 -16.62 -27.19
N GLY A 171 -5.10 -15.77 -28.10
CA GLY A 171 -4.87 -15.91 -29.53
C GLY A 171 -5.19 -14.65 -30.32
N ASN A 172 -4.71 -14.63 -31.57
CA ASN A 172 -4.98 -13.55 -32.52
C ASN A 172 -6.12 -13.97 -33.45
N ILE A 173 -7.15 -13.14 -33.55
CA ILE A 173 -8.32 -13.34 -34.41
C ILE A 173 -8.34 -12.18 -35.42
N GLY A 174 -7.93 -12.44 -36.66
CA GLY A 174 -8.05 -11.47 -37.77
C GLY A 174 -6.96 -11.62 -38.82
N THR A 175 -7.10 -10.85 -39.90
CA THR A 175 -6.18 -10.87 -41.05
C THR A 175 -5.44 -9.54 -41.13
N MET A 176 -4.11 -9.59 -41.24
CA MET A 176 -3.29 -8.40 -41.45
C MET A 176 -3.78 -7.60 -42.67
N ALA A 177 -4.36 -6.42 -42.44
CA ALA A 177 -4.67 -5.50 -43.52
C ALA A 177 -3.36 -4.82 -43.98
N ARG A 178 -2.70 -5.39 -45.00
CA ARG A 178 -1.56 -4.74 -45.67
C ARG A 178 -2.06 -3.48 -46.37
N ARG A 179 -2.02 -2.33 -45.69
CA ARG A 179 -2.23 -1.03 -46.31
C ARG A 179 -0.97 -0.64 -47.09
N THR A 180 -0.93 -1.04 -48.36
CA THR A 180 0.13 -0.69 -49.29
C THR A 180 0.17 0.83 -49.51
N TYR A 181 1.38 1.37 -49.38
CA TYR A 181 1.79 2.76 -49.56
C TYR A 181 1.25 3.35 -50.88
N ARG A 182 0.34 4.33 -50.80
CA ARG A 182 -0.10 5.14 -51.95
C ARG A 182 -0.22 6.61 -51.56
N GLN A 183 0.85 7.16 -50.95
CA GLN A 183 0.98 8.57 -50.57
C GLN A 183 2.32 9.15 -51.05
N GLN A 184 2.80 8.71 -52.23
CA GLN A 184 3.91 9.36 -52.94
C GLN A 184 3.50 9.56 -54.41
N ARG A 185 2.63 10.53 -54.66
CA ARG A 185 2.48 11.27 -55.94
C ARG A 185 1.20 12.09 -55.91
N SER A 186 1.21 13.19 -55.18
CA SER A 186 0.36 14.36 -55.45
C SER A 186 1.05 15.59 -54.85
N VAL A 187 2.31 15.78 -55.22
CA VAL A 187 2.98 17.09 -55.24
C VAL A 187 3.58 17.20 -56.63
N GLU A 188 2.71 17.39 -57.62
CA GLU A 188 3.11 17.93 -58.92
C GLU A 188 1.88 18.50 -59.63
N ARG A 189 1.53 19.73 -59.25
CA ARG A 189 1.37 20.91 -60.12
C ARG A 189 0.63 22.02 -59.39
#